data_AF-A0A7N2N016-F1
#
_entry.id   AF-A0A7N2N016-F1
#
_cell.length_a   1.000
_cell.length_b   1.000
_cell.length_c   1.000
_cell.angle_alpha   90.00
_cell.angle_beta   90.00
_cell.angle_gamma   90.00
#
_symmetry.space_group_name_H-M   'P 1'
#
loop_
_entity.id
_entity.type
_entity.pdbx_description
1 polymer ?
#
loop_
_entity_poly.entity_id
_entity_poly.type
_entity_poly.pdbx_seq_one_letter_code
_entity_poly.pdbx_strand_id
1 'polypeptide(L)' 'MKEDFYAPEEEWNKLLINGMTVGKGDISPDEFYAVIKKRIKRTLIRTEGGSYQQHVLTEYLKGIQSRAEEIVQVLQGKP' A
#
# COMPACT_ATOMS: atom_id res chain seq x y z
N MET A 1 8.69 -21.42 16.67
CA MET A 1 7.28 -20.99 16.56
C MET A 1 7.15 -20.36 15.19
N LYS A 2 6.54 -21.08 14.25
CA LYS A 2 6.28 -20.59 12.89
C LYS A 2 4.92 -19.91 12.91
N GLU A 3 4.83 -18.72 12.37
CA GLU A 3 3.58 -18.14 11.87
C GLU A 3 3.93 -17.20 10.72
N ASP A 4 3.48 -17.61 9.54
CA ASP A 4 3.74 -17.04 8.23
C ASP A 4 3.02 -15.68 8.09
N PHE A 5 3.76 -14.58 7.99
CA PHE A 5 3.20 -13.26 7.63
C PHE A 5 3.93 -12.63 6.43
N TYR A 6 4.36 -13.46 5.49
CA TYR A 6 4.82 -12.98 4.20
C TYR A 6 4.12 -13.83 3.14
N ALA A 7 2.99 -13.34 2.64
CA ALA A 7 2.71 -13.62 1.23
C ALA A 7 3.98 -13.18 0.46
N PRO A 8 4.62 -14.07 -0.33
CA PRO A 8 5.81 -13.73 -1.10
C PRO A 8 5.56 -12.42 -1.85
N GLU A 9 6.57 -11.58 -2.02
CA GLU A 9 6.43 -10.28 -2.70
C GLU A 9 5.67 -10.38 -4.03
N GLU A 10 5.84 -11.50 -4.74
CA GLU A 10 5.09 -11.84 -5.94
C GLU A 10 3.56 -11.94 -5.75
N GLU A 11 3.07 -12.49 -4.64
CA GLU A 11 1.63 -12.57 -4.33
C GLU A 11 1.06 -11.17 -4.02
N TRP A 12 1.79 -10.36 -3.27
CA TRP A 12 1.40 -8.96 -3.05
C TRP A 12 1.37 -8.17 -4.35
N ASN A 13 2.36 -8.36 -5.22
CA ASN A 13 2.40 -7.73 -6.53
C ASN A 13 1.22 -8.17 -7.40
N LYS A 14 0.89 -9.47 -7.42
CA LYS A 14 -0.31 -9.97 -8.12
C LYS A 14 -1.59 -9.34 -7.60
N LEU A 15 -1.76 -9.22 -6.28
CA LEU A 15 -2.94 -8.58 -5.68
C LEU A 15 -3.04 -7.09 -6.02
N LEU A 16 -1.92 -6.36 -5.95
CA LEU A 16 -1.88 -4.94 -6.31
C LEU A 16 -2.14 -4.73 -7.81
N ILE A 17 -1.52 -5.53 -8.67
CA ILE A 17 -1.74 -5.48 -10.13
C ILE A 17 -3.21 -5.77 -10.46
N ASN A 18 -3.78 -6.86 -9.92
CA ASN A 18 -5.17 -7.23 -10.18
C ASN A 18 -6.16 -6.19 -9.64
N GLY A 19 -5.88 -5.60 -8.47
CA GLY A 19 -6.70 -4.55 -7.89
C GLY A 19 -6.63 -3.21 -8.62
N MET A 20 -5.52 -2.94 -9.33
CA MET A 20 -5.22 -1.66 -9.97
C MET A 20 -5.20 -1.71 -11.51
N THR A 21 -5.53 -2.85 -12.14
CA THR A 21 -5.58 -2.95 -13.60
C THR A 21 -6.56 -1.95 -14.21
N VAL A 22 -6.06 -1.06 -15.07
CA VAL A 22 -6.85 -0.13 -15.88
C VAL A 22 -7.83 -0.93 -16.75
N GLY A 23 -9.12 -0.82 -16.46
CA GLY A 23 -10.21 -1.51 -17.18
C GLY A 23 -10.72 -2.82 -16.55
N LYS A 24 -10.15 -3.28 -15.42
CA LYS A 24 -10.66 -4.44 -14.65
C LYS A 24 -10.65 -4.27 -13.12
N GLY A 25 -9.97 -3.26 -12.57
CA GLY A 25 -10.02 -2.92 -11.15
C GLY A 25 -11.14 -1.93 -10.86
N ASP A 26 -11.98 -2.22 -9.86
CA ASP A 26 -13.07 -1.34 -9.40
C ASP A 26 -12.56 -0.04 -8.72
N ILE A 27 -11.24 0.13 -8.56
CA ILE A 27 -10.62 1.20 -7.77
C ILE A 27 -9.51 1.85 -8.58
N SER A 28 -9.62 3.16 -8.79
CA SER A 28 -8.56 3.97 -9.42
C SER A 28 -7.35 4.17 -8.49
N PRO A 29 -6.14 4.43 -9.03
CA PRO A 29 -4.97 4.76 -8.21
C PRO A 29 -5.24 5.90 -7.22
N ASP A 30 -5.93 6.95 -7.66
CA ASP A 30 -6.26 8.10 -6.81
C ASP A 30 -7.18 7.72 -5.63
N GLU A 31 -8.16 6.85 -5.86
CA GLU A 31 -9.02 6.32 -4.79
C GLU A 31 -8.22 5.48 -3.80
N PHE A 32 -7.31 4.64 -4.29
CA PHE A 32 -6.41 3.86 -3.46
C PHE A 32 -5.51 4.76 -2.60
N TYR A 33 -4.87 5.77 -3.19
CA TYR A 33 -4.01 6.74 -2.49
C TYR A 33 -4.80 7.53 -1.45
N ALA A 34 -6.05 7.90 -1.74
CA ALA A 34 -6.93 8.56 -0.78
C ALA A 34 -7.24 7.67 0.44
N VAL A 35 -7.43 6.37 0.24
CA VAL A 35 -7.62 5.41 1.35
C VAL A 35 -6.35 5.26 2.19
N ILE A 36 -5.17 5.13 1.56
CA ILE A 36 -3.89 5.05 2.29
C ILE A 36 -3.68 6.31 3.13
N LYS A 37 -3.88 7.50 2.55
CA LYS A 37 -3.78 8.77 3.28
C LYS A 37 -4.73 8.85 4.49
N LYS A 38 -5.98 8.38 4.33
CA LYS A 38 -6.93 8.28 5.45
C LYS A 38 -6.44 7.31 6.52
N ARG A 39 -5.83 6.19 6.13
CA ARG A 39 -5.32 5.18 7.05
C ARG A 39 -4.08 5.66 7.81
N ILE A 40 -3.13 6.34 7.15
CA ILE A 40 -1.99 7.01 7.80
C ILE A 40 -2.49 8.01 8.85
N LYS A 41 -3.45 8.89 8.49
CA LYS A 41 -4.04 9.84 9.44
C LYS A 41 -4.65 9.15 10.67
N ARG A 42 -5.36 8.04 10.47
CA ARG A 42 -5.94 7.26 11.58
C ARG A 42 -4.87 6.60 12.44
N THR A 43 -3.80 6.07 11.84
CA THR A 43 -2.65 5.54 12.59
C THR A 43 -2.06 6.63 13.47
N LEU A 44 -1.81 7.82 12.91
CA LEU A 44 -1.26 8.95 13.66
C LEU A 44 -2.11 9.38 14.86
N ILE A 45 -3.45 9.33 14.74
CA ILE A 45 -4.37 9.71 15.82
C ILE A 45 -4.53 8.61 16.88
N ARG A 46 -4.40 7.33 16.50
CA ARG A 46 -4.76 6.18 17.34
C ARG A 46 -3.58 5.52 18.03
N THR A 47 -2.36 5.81 17.61
CA THR A 47 -1.14 5.33 18.27
C THR A 47 -0.51 6.46 19.06
N GLU A 48 0.28 6.10 20.07
CA GLU A 48 1.10 7.06 20.79
C GLU A 48 2.06 7.79 19.83
N GLY A 49 2.04 9.12 19.90
CA GLY A 49 2.85 10.00 19.06
C GLY A 49 4.34 9.73 19.22
N GLY A 50 5.06 9.49 18.14
CA GLY A 50 6.49 9.20 18.16
C GLY A 50 6.85 7.80 18.64
N SER A 51 5.86 6.96 18.97
CA SER A 51 6.13 5.57 19.33
C SER A 51 6.73 4.79 18.15
N TYR A 52 7.55 3.79 18.47
CA TYR A 52 8.10 2.88 17.47
C TYR A 52 6.99 2.23 16.64
N GLN A 53 5.91 1.82 17.29
CA GLN A 53 4.73 1.26 16.62
C GLN A 53 4.11 2.25 15.62
N GLN A 54 3.95 3.52 16.00
CA GLN A 54 3.44 4.55 15.08
C GLN A 54 4.35 4.68 13.85
N HIS A 55 5.66 4.69 14.07
CA HIS A 55 6.65 4.79 13.00
C HIS A 55 6.59 3.60 12.05
N VAL A 56 6.69 2.37 12.57
CA VAL A 56 6.65 1.15 11.77
C VAL A 56 5.37 1.04 10.95
N LEU A 57 4.21 1.31 11.55
CA LEU A 57 2.92 1.27 10.83
C LEU A 57 2.81 2.35 9.76
N THR A 58 3.35 3.54 10.02
CA THR A 58 3.35 4.64 9.04
C THR A 58 4.26 4.33 7.87
N GLU A 59 5.48 3.84 8.11
CA GLU A 59 6.43 3.47 7.06
C GLU A 59 5.92 2.29 6.24
N TYR A 60 5.28 1.30 6.87
CA TYR A 60 4.66 0.20 6.13
C TYR A 60 3.57 0.68 5.17
N LEU A 61 2.69 1.60 5.61
CA LEU A 61 1.65 2.18 4.76
C LEU A 61 2.23 3.02 3.61
N LYS A 62 3.32 3.75 3.85
CA LYS A 62 4.05 4.47 2.79
C LYS A 62 4.69 3.51 1.79
N GLY A 63 5.26 2.40 2.26
CA GLY A 63 5.84 1.37 1.40
C GLY A 63 4.81 0.73 0.47
N ILE A 64 3.60 0.47 0.97
CA ILE A 64 2.47 0.01 0.13
C ILE A 64 2.15 1.03 -0.97
N GLN A 65 2.07 2.32 -0.62
CA GLN A 65 1.79 3.37 -1.61
C GLN A 65 2.91 3.46 -2.66
N SER A 66 4.19 3.46 -2.25
CA SER A 66 5.34 3.49 -3.16
C SER A 66 5.31 2.34 -4.17
N ARG A 67 5.05 1.10 -3.71
CA ARG A 67 4.95 -0.07 -4.58
C ARG A 67 3.78 0.03 -5.55
N ALA A 68 2.65 0.57 -5.10
CA ALA A 68 1.52 0.84 -6.00
C ALA A 68 1.89 1.89 -7.05
N GLU A 69 2.56 2.97 -6.67
CA GLU A 69 3.03 4.00 -7.61
C GLU A 69 3.98 3.43 -8.67
N GLU A 70 4.93 2.58 -8.27
CA GLU A 70 5.83 1.85 -9.19
C GLU A 70 5.04 1.00 -10.21
N ILE A 71 4.05 0.22 -9.73
CA ILE A 71 3.20 -0.60 -10.60
C ILE A 71 2.40 0.28 -11.58
N VAL A 72 1.84 1.41 -11.11
CA VAL A 72 1.10 2.33 -11.99
C VAL A 72 2.01 2.91 -13.06
N GLN A 73 3.25 3.31 -12.72
CA GLN A 73 4.21 3.85 -13.68
C GLN A 73 4.54 2.84 -14.77
N VAL A 74 4.86 1.60 -14.38
CA VAL A 74 5.13 0.48 -15.30
C VAL A 74 3.94 0.22 -16.22
N LEU A 75 2.72 0.17 -15.67
CA LEU A 75 1.50 -0.09 -16.46
C LEU A 75 1.10 1.07 -17.38
N GLN A 76 1.41 2.31 -17.02
CA GLN A 76 1.15 3.50 -17.86
C GLN A 76 2.21 3.69 -18.95
N GLY A 77 3.26 2.87 -19.00
CA GLY A 77 4.34 2.98 -19.98
C GLY A 77 5.16 4.26 -19.82
N LYS A 78 5.14 4.87 -18.62
CA LYS A 78 6.01 6.01 -18.30
C LYS A 78 7.36 5.44 -17.87
N PRO A 79 8.48 5.91 -18.46
CA PRO A 79 9.82 5.44 -18.13
C PRO A 79 10.20 5.74 -16.68
#